data_AF-A0A4Q3F6X3-F1
#
_entry.id   AF-A0A4Q3F6X3-F1
#
_cell.length_a   1.000
_cell.length_b   1.000
_cell.length_c   1.000
_cell.angle_alpha   90.00
_cell.angle_beta   90.00
_cell.angle_gamma   90.00
#
_symmetry.space_group_name_H-M   'P 1'
#
loop_
_entity.id
_entity.type
_entity.pdbx_description
1 polymer ?
#
loop_
_entity_poly.entity_id
_entity_poly.type
_entity_poly.pdbx_seq_one_letter_code
_entity_poly.pdbx_strand_id
1 'polypeptide(L)'
;MFDQILDLVKNQIGNNPQVSSAIPADQQDAVSHEVASHIQDGMKSHASNEGGIGGLLSMLGGGGNQITNAIGGGLVSSLGSKFGLPPMATGAIAAALPGILAQFAHKANDPNDDSITPDSIQSSLGGLGGGGGLGGMLGGMFK
;
A
#
# COMPACT_ATOMS: atom_id res chain seq x y z
N MET A 1 10.81 -2.18 2.59
CA MET A 1 9.38 -2.59 2.51
C MET A 1 8.67 -1.88 1.36
N PHE A 2 8.79 -0.56 1.20
CA PHE A 2 8.28 0.16 0.03
C PHE A 2 8.66 -0.51 -1.31
N ASP A 3 9.94 -0.87 -1.47
CA ASP A 3 10.43 -1.54 -2.68
C ASP A 3 9.69 -2.85 -2.99
N GLN A 4 9.27 -3.59 -1.95
CA GLN A 4 8.51 -4.83 -2.11
C GLN A 4 7.08 -4.54 -2.59
N ILE A 5 6.45 -3.46 -2.10
CA ILE A 5 5.17 -3.00 -2.63
C ILE A 5 5.35 -2.57 -4.09
N LEU A 6 6.40 -1.82 -4.39
CA LEU A 6 6.71 -1.37 -5.74
C LEU A 6 6.89 -2.55 -6.69
N ASP A 7 7.59 -3.60 -6.28
CA ASP A 7 7.76 -4.82 -7.07
C ASP A 7 6.43 -5.55 -7.29
N LEU A 8 5.56 -5.66 -6.27
CA LEU A 8 4.22 -6.22 -6.43
C LEU A 8 3.37 -5.41 -7.43
N VAL A 9 3.44 -4.08 -7.35
CA VAL A 9 2.75 -3.17 -8.27
C VAL A 9 3.29 -3.34 -9.69
N LYS A 10 4.61 -3.31 -9.87
CA LYS A 10 5.26 -3.50 -11.17
C LYS A 10 4.88 -4.83 -11.79
N ASN A 11 4.85 -5.91 -10.99
CA ASN A 11 4.40 -7.21 -11.44
C ASN A 11 2.92 -7.19 -11.86
N GLN A 12 2.03 -6.56 -11.11
CA GLN A 12 0.59 -6.51 -11.45
C GLN A 12 0.30 -5.62 -12.67
N ILE A 13 0.96 -4.47 -12.78
CA ILE A 13 0.85 -3.56 -13.93
C ILE A 13 1.47 -4.18 -15.18
N GLY A 14 2.68 -4.76 -15.06
CA GLY A 14 3.39 -5.39 -16.17
C GLY A 14 2.70 -6.63 -16.71
N ASN A 15 2.07 -7.42 -15.85
CA ASN A 15 1.29 -8.60 -16.25
C ASN A 15 -0.11 -8.25 -16.81
N ASN A 16 -0.50 -6.97 -16.81
CA ASN A 16 -1.75 -6.52 -17.40
C ASN A 16 -1.49 -5.69 -18.67
N PRO A 17 -1.62 -6.30 -19.88
CA PRO A 17 -1.36 -5.62 -21.14
C PRO A 17 -2.22 -4.38 -21.36
N GLN A 18 -3.44 -4.37 -20.83
CA GLN A 18 -4.36 -3.24 -20.96
C GLN A 18 -3.88 -2.03 -20.14
N VAL A 19 -3.34 -2.28 -18.95
CA VAL A 19 -2.75 -1.23 -18.10
C VAL A 19 -1.42 -0.77 -18.67
N SER A 20 -0.52 -1.71 -18.98
CA SER A 20 0.82 -1.41 -19.51
C SER A 20 0.77 -0.60 -20.81
N SER A 21 -0.17 -0.91 -21.71
CA SER A 21 -0.34 -0.18 -22.97
C SER A 21 -0.94 1.22 -22.80
N ALA A 22 -1.60 1.50 -21.67
CA ALA A 22 -2.26 2.77 -21.41
C ALA A 22 -1.38 3.75 -20.62
N ILE A 23 -0.22 3.30 -20.14
CA ILE A 23 0.78 4.13 -19.44
C ILE A 23 1.94 4.41 -20.42
N PRO A 24 2.30 5.68 -20.63
CA PRO A 24 3.50 6.04 -21.41
C PRO A 24 4.75 5.34 -20.85
N ALA A 25 5.62 4.83 -21.72
CA ALA A 25 6.80 4.05 -21.31
C ALA A 25 7.72 4.83 -20.35
N ASP A 26 7.84 6.14 -20.55
CA ASP A 26 8.58 7.08 -19.70
C ASP A 26 7.93 7.33 -18.33
N GLN A 27 6.66 6.98 -18.17
CA GLN A 27 5.91 7.16 -16.92
C GLN A 27 5.67 5.87 -16.15
N GLN A 28 5.97 4.69 -16.70
CA GLN A 28 5.67 3.41 -16.06
C GLN A 28 6.28 3.28 -14.65
N ASP A 29 7.53 3.68 -14.48
CA ASP A 29 8.19 3.67 -13.17
C ASP A 29 7.56 4.66 -12.19
N ALA A 30 7.26 5.88 -12.65
CA ALA A 30 6.67 6.92 -11.81
C ALA A 30 5.23 6.60 -11.39
N VAL A 31 4.44 6.02 -12.29
CA VAL A 31 3.09 5.52 -12.01
C VAL A 31 3.15 4.38 -11.01
N SER A 32 4.06 3.41 -11.20
CA SER A 32 4.24 2.31 -10.26
C SER A 32 4.65 2.80 -8.86
N HIS A 33 5.53 3.81 -8.80
CA HIS A 33 5.91 4.47 -7.55
C HIS A 33 4.73 5.14 -6.87
N GLU A 34 3.93 5.92 -7.61
CA GLU A 34 2.74 6.59 -7.06
C GLU A 34 1.73 5.59 -6.49
N VAL A 35 1.46 4.50 -7.24
CA VAL A 35 0.58 3.42 -6.78
C VAL A 35 1.12 2.78 -5.50
N ALA A 36 2.42 2.46 -5.45
CA ALA A 36 3.05 1.90 -4.26
C ALA A 36 2.97 2.85 -3.06
N SER A 37 3.15 4.17 -3.28
CA SER A 37 3.04 5.19 -2.23
C SER A 37 1.62 5.24 -1.68
N HIS A 38 0.62 5.28 -2.54
CA HIS A 38 -0.80 5.27 -2.13
C HIS A 38 -1.17 4.02 -1.34
N ILE A 39 -0.66 2.85 -1.74
CA ILE A 39 -0.86 1.60 -1.00
C ILE A 39 -0.21 1.69 0.39
N GLN A 40 1.05 2.13 0.46
CA GLN A 40 1.75 2.29 1.73
C GLN A 40 1.02 3.28 2.66
N ASP A 41 0.62 4.44 2.15
CA ASP A 41 -0.05 5.48 2.92
C ASP A 41 -1.45 5.04 3.38
N GLY A 42 -2.20 4.33 2.52
CA GLY A 42 -3.48 3.75 2.89
C GLY A 42 -3.36 2.68 3.97
N MET A 43 -2.35 1.81 3.88
CA MET A 43 -2.03 0.83 4.92
C MET A 43 -1.60 1.48 6.22
N LYS A 44 -0.76 2.51 6.17
CA LYS A 44 -0.30 3.27 7.33
C LYS A 44 -1.47 3.95 8.05
N SER A 45 -2.36 4.58 7.28
CA SER A 45 -3.57 5.21 7.79
C SER A 45 -4.50 4.20 8.46
N HIS A 46 -4.75 3.05 7.83
CA HIS A 46 -5.61 2.00 8.43
C HIS A 46 -4.96 1.30 9.63
N ALA A 47 -3.68 0.94 9.58
CA ALA A 47 -2.98 0.33 10.71
C ALA A 47 -3.03 1.22 11.96
N SER A 48 -2.99 2.54 11.78
CA SER A 48 -3.12 3.49 12.90
C SER A 48 -4.53 3.51 13.51
N ASN A 49 -5.56 3.15 12.75
CA ASN A 49 -6.97 3.21 13.16
C ASN A 49 -7.54 1.84 13.60
N GLU A 50 -7.04 0.73 13.06
CA GLU A 50 -7.61 -0.63 13.19
C GLU A 50 -6.90 -1.49 14.25
N GLY A 51 -6.20 -0.90 15.21
CA GLY A 51 -5.51 -1.66 16.27
C GLY A 51 -4.12 -2.19 15.84
N GLY A 52 -3.44 -1.47 14.97
CA GLY A 52 -2.08 -1.79 14.53
C GLY A 52 -2.04 -2.82 13.39
N ILE A 53 -0.95 -3.57 13.34
CA ILE A 53 -0.62 -4.46 12.23
C ILE A 53 -1.47 -5.74 12.26
N GLY A 54 -1.77 -6.25 13.47
CA GLY A 54 -2.65 -7.41 13.62
C GLY A 54 -4.05 -7.14 13.09
N GLY A 55 -4.59 -5.94 13.32
CA GLY A 55 -5.86 -5.51 12.75
C GLY A 55 -5.81 -5.32 11.24
N LEU A 56 -4.74 -4.68 10.73
CA LEU A 56 -4.51 -4.55 9.29
C LEU A 56 -4.48 -5.91 8.58
N LEU A 57 -3.70 -6.88 9.10
CA LEU A 57 -3.61 -8.24 8.54
C LEU A 57 -4.94 -8.99 8.61
N SER A 58 -5.67 -8.84 9.72
CA SER A 58 -7.00 -9.44 9.88
C SER A 58 -8.00 -8.89 8.87
N MET A 59 -8.02 -7.57 8.67
CA MET A 59 -8.89 -6.93 7.67
C MET A 59 -8.52 -7.37 6.25
N LEU A 60 -7.22 -7.48 5.97
CA LEU A 60 -6.73 -7.87 4.67
C LEU A 60 -7.01 -9.35 4.35
N GLY A 61 -6.89 -10.23 5.35
CA GLY A 61 -7.29 -11.64 5.24
C GLY A 61 -8.81 -11.86 5.22
N GLY A 62 -9.59 -10.94 5.80
CA GLY A 62 -11.06 -11.01 5.89
C GLY A 62 -11.83 -10.43 4.70
N GLY A 63 -11.13 -9.97 3.65
CA GLY A 63 -11.76 -9.53 2.40
C GLY A 63 -11.43 -8.11 1.95
N GLY A 64 -10.55 -7.36 2.63
CA GLY A 64 -9.78 -6.21 2.11
C GLY A 64 -10.55 -5.06 1.42
N ASN A 65 -11.88 -5.09 1.38
CA ASN A 65 -12.66 -4.25 0.47
C ASN A 65 -12.65 -2.78 0.92
N GLN A 66 -12.60 -2.54 2.23
CA GLN A 66 -12.56 -1.18 2.80
C GLN A 66 -11.22 -0.49 2.51
N ILE A 67 -10.10 -1.19 2.71
CA ILE A 67 -8.77 -0.63 2.43
C ILE A 67 -8.55 -0.41 0.93
N THR A 68 -9.04 -1.34 0.11
CA THR A 68 -8.98 -1.23 -1.34
C THR A 68 -9.74 0.01 -1.82
N ASN A 69 -10.94 0.24 -1.30
CA ASN A 69 -11.74 1.41 -1.66
C ASN A 69 -11.08 2.72 -1.21
N ALA A 70 -10.52 2.75 0.00
CA ALA A 70 -9.83 3.91 0.54
C ALA A 70 -8.59 4.27 -0.29
N ILE A 71 -7.77 3.28 -0.63
CA ILE A 71 -6.58 3.47 -1.49
C ILE A 71 -7.02 3.84 -2.92
N GLY A 72 -7.98 3.13 -3.48
CA GLY A 72 -8.42 3.26 -4.87
C GLY A 72 -9.00 4.64 -5.19
N GLY A 73 -9.82 5.21 -4.29
CA GLY A 73 -10.42 6.53 -4.51
C GLY A 73 -9.37 7.64 -4.65
N GLY A 74 -8.38 7.68 -3.76
CA GLY A 74 -7.28 8.65 -3.84
C GLY A 74 -6.34 8.38 -5.01
N LEU A 75 -6.07 7.10 -5.29
CA LEU A 75 -5.16 6.69 -6.34
C LEU A 75 -5.66 7.11 -7.73
N VAL A 76 -6.93 6.83 -8.06
CA VAL A 76 -7.50 7.20 -9.36
C VAL A 76 -7.41 8.72 -9.60
N SER A 77 -7.68 9.51 -8.56
CA SER A 77 -7.54 10.96 -8.64
C SER A 77 -6.08 11.38 -8.86
N SER A 78 -5.13 10.81 -8.12
CA SER A 78 -3.71 11.15 -8.26
C SER A 78 -3.18 10.79 -9.65
N LEU A 79 -3.52 9.60 -10.15
CA LEU A 79 -3.09 9.13 -11.46
C LEU A 79 -3.67 9.96 -12.62
N GLY A 80 -4.95 10.32 -12.54
CA GLY A 80 -5.58 11.19 -13.53
C GLY A 80 -5.00 12.61 -13.50
N SER A 81 -4.81 13.20 -12.31
CA SER A 81 -4.38 14.59 -12.17
C SER A 81 -2.87 14.82 -12.33
N LYS A 82 -2.01 13.91 -11.82
CA LYS A 82 -0.55 14.05 -11.92
C LYS A 82 0.01 13.55 -13.24
N PHE A 83 -0.48 12.41 -13.72
CA PHE A 83 0.09 11.73 -14.89
C PHE A 83 -0.77 11.91 -16.14
N GLY A 84 -1.97 12.49 -16.03
CA GLY A 84 -2.87 12.66 -17.17
C GLY A 84 -3.40 11.33 -17.70
N LEU A 85 -3.41 10.27 -16.88
CA LEU A 85 -3.84 8.95 -17.32
C LEU A 85 -5.33 8.92 -17.61
N PRO A 86 -5.77 8.23 -18.68
CA PRO A 86 -7.18 8.16 -19.03
C PRO A 86 -7.96 7.33 -17.99
N PRO A 87 -9.28 7.56 -17.83
CA PRO A 87 -10.12 6.83 -16.86
C PRO A 87 -10.04 5.30 -16.98
N MET A 88 -9.84 4.79 -18.20
CA MET A 88 -9.65 3.37 -18.45
C MET A 88 -8.36 2.83 -17.78
N ALA A 89 -7.25 3.57 -17.87
CA ALA A 89 -5.98 3.19 -17.26
C ALA A 89 -6.06 3.26 -15.74
N THR A 90 -6.55 4.39 -15.21
CA THR A 90 -6.69 4.57 -13.76
C THR A 90 -7.65 3.56 -13.15
N GLY A 91 -8.75 3.24 -13.85
CA GLY A 91 -9.71 2.23 -13.43
C GLY A 91 -9.11 0.82 -13.44
N ALA A 92 -8.31 0.47 -14.45
CA ALA A 92 -7.65 -0.82 -14.52
C ALA A 92 -6.56 -0.99 -13.44
N ILE A 93 -5.81 0.07 -13.11
CA ILE A 93 -4.87 0.06 -11.98
C ILE A 93 -5.62 -0.10 -10.65
N ALA A 94 -6.71 0.63 -10.46
CA ALA A 94 -7.55 0.50 -9.27
C ALA A 94 -8.15 -0.91 -9.14
N ALA A 95 -8.53 -1.54 -10.25
CA ALA A 95 -9.02 -2.91 -10.29
C ALA A 95 -7.94 -3.95 -9.97
N ALA A 96 -6.65 -3.61 -10.14
CA ALA A 96 -5.53 -4.47 -9.74
C ALA A 96 -5.19 -4.37 -8.24
N LEU A 97 -5.64 -3.32 -7.54
CA LEU A 97 -5.38 -3.13 -6.11
C LEU A 97 -5.77 -4.32 -5.24
N PRO A 98 -6.96 -4.95 -5.37
CA PRO A 98 -7.30 -6.12 -4.58
C PRO A 98 -6.27 -7.25 -4.73
N GLY A 99 -5.77 -7.46 -5.95
CA GLY A 99 -4.76 -8.49 -6.24
C GLY A 99 -3.41 -8.18 -5.62
N ILE A 100 -2.97 -6.92 -5.70
CA ILE A 100 -1.73 -6.44 -5.06
C ILE A 100 -1.82 -6.63 -3.54
N LEU A 101 -2.92 -6.18 -2.95
CA LEU A 101 -3.17 -6.26 -1.52
C LEU A 101 -3.29 -7.72 -1.05
N ALA A 102 -3.96 -8.59 -1.81
CA ALA A 102 -4.02 -10.02 -1.50
C ALA A 102 -2.64 -10.68 -1.53
N GLN A 103 -1.81 -10.38 -2.53
CA GLN A 103 -0.43 -10.88 -2.58
C GLN A 103 0.40 -10.35 -1.41
N PHE A 104 0.23 -9.07 -1.05
CA PHE A 104 0.87 -8.49 0.12
C PHE A 104 0.48 -9.24 1.41
N ALA A 105 -0.82 -9.51 1.61
CA ALA A 105 -1.32 -10.28 2.74
C ALA A 105 -0.73 -11.68 2.79
N HIS A 106 -0.68 -12.33 1.63
CA HIS A 106 -0.17 -13.68 1.50
C HIS A 106 1.30 -13.73 1.92
N LYS A 107 2.14 -12.84 1.38
CA LYS A 107 3.56 -12.71 1.76
C LYS A 107 3.72 -12.42 3.26
N ALA A 108 2.93 -11.48 3.80
CA ALA A 108 2.94 -11.12 5.21
C ALA A 108 2.59 -12.27 6.17
N ASN A 109 1.89 -13.30 5.69
CA ASN A 109 1.52 -14.47 6.48
C ASN A 109 2.28 -15.75 6.07
N ASP A 110 3.20 -15.67 5.10
CA ASP A 110 3.96 -16.83 4.64
C ASP A 110 5.25 -16.98 5.46
N PRO A 111 5.40 -18.04 6.28
CA PRO A 111 6.61 -18.27 7.07
C PRO A 111 7.84 -18.62 6.21
N ASN A 112 7.68 -18.84 4.90
CA ASN A 112 8.78 -19.10 3.97
C ASN A 112 9.13 -17.87 3.11
N ASP A 113 8.46 -16.73 3.31
CA ASP A 113 8.72 -15.49 2.57
C ASP A 113 9.16 -14.36 3.50
N ASP A 114 10.48 -14.13 3.55
CA ASP A 114 11.07 -13.07 4.38
C ASP A 114 10.97 -11.66 3.74
N SER A 115 10.37 -11.52 2.56
CA SER A 115 10.33 -10.23 1.84
C SER A 115 9.37 -9.23 2.49
N ILE A 116 8.23 -9.71 2.98
CA ILE A 116 7.21 -8.91 3.66
C ILE A 116 6.82 -9.71 4.89
N THR A 117 7.37 -9.36 6.05
CA THR A 117 7.03 -9.97 7.32
C THR A 117 6.26 -9.00 8.22
N PRO A 118 5.50 -9.48 9.22
CA PRO A 118 4.86 -8.61 10.21
C PRO A 118 5.85 -7.65 10.88
N ASP A 119 7.08 -8.11 11.16
CA ASP A 119 8.16 -7.27 11.70
C ASP A 119 8.64 -6.18 10.73
N SER A 120 8.75 -6.49 9.44
CA SER A 120 9.12 -5.52 8.41
C SER A 120 8.04 -4.45 8.22
N ILE A 121 6.77 -4.85 8.31
CA ILE A 121 5.60 -3.97 8.30
C ILE A 121 5.64 -3.11 9.56
N GLN A 122 5.95 -3.69 10.71
CA GLN A 122 6.08 -2.94 11.96
C GLN A 122 7.21 -1.93 11.92
N SER A 123 8.34 -2.28 11.34
CA SER A 123 9.46 -1.35 11.20
C SER A 123 9.10 -0.19 10.25
N SER A 124 8.29 -0.47 9.21
CA SER A 124 7.94 0.51 8.18
C SER A 124 6.75 1.40 8.57
N LEU A 125 5.75 0.85 9.27
CA LEU A 125 4.55 1.54 9.71
C LEU A 125 4.65 2.03 11.17
N GLY A 126 5.32 1.26 12.02
CA GLY A 126 5.49 1.49 13.45
C GLY A 126 6.44 2.63 13.82
N GLY A 127 7.07 3.28 12.85
CA GLY A 127 7.59 4.65 13.03
C GLY A 127 6.53 5.68 13.46
N LEU A 128 5.23 5.33 13.37
CA LEU A 128 4.13 6.08 13.97
C LEU A 128 3.60 5.51 15.30
N GLY A 129 3.91 4.26 15.64
CA GLY A 129 3.24 3.50 16.71
C GLY A 129 4.13 3.04 17.86
N GLY A 130 5.45 3.17 17.76
CA GLY A 130 6.39 2.75 18.79
C GLY A 130 7.30 3.90 19.25
N GLY A 131 6.93 4.59 20.32
CA GLY A 131 7.90 5.27 21.19
C GLY A 131 8.39 6.68 20.82
N GLY A 132 7.75 7.42 19.90
CA GLY A 132 8.23 8.77 19.51
C GLY A 132 7.19 9.84 19.20
N GLY A 133 5.91 9.52 19.11
CA GLY A 133 4.86 10.50 18.80
C GLY A 133 4.08 10.92 20.05
N LEU A 134 4.34 12.13 20.57
CA LEU A 134 3.59 12.93 21.56
C LEU A 134 3.18 12.29 22.91
N GLY A 135 2.88 11.00 23.00
CA GLY A 135 2.57 10.28 24.25
C GLY A 135 3.80 9.90 25.08
N GLY A 136 4.98 9.73 24.44
CA GLY A 136 6.24 9.46 25.14
C GLY A 136 6.89 10.73 25.75
N MET A 137 6.59 11.91 25.21
CA MET A 137 7.19 13.17 25.65
C MET A 137 6.50 13.76 26.91
N LEU A 138 5.27 13.32 27.21
CA LEU A 138 4.54 13.73 28.43
C LEU A 138 4.90 12.92 29.67
N GLY A 139 5.46 11.70 29.51
CA GLY A 139 5.87 10.84 30.63
C GLY A 139 7.23 11.18 31.23
N GLY A 140 8.05 11.99 30.54
CA GLY A 140 9.39 12.39 30.99
C GLY A 140 9.47 13.67 31.80
N MET A 141 8.36 14.41 31.98
CA MET A 141 8.35 15.73 32.64
C MET A 141 7.81 15.69 34.09
N PHE A 142 7.43 14.51 34.59
CA PHE A 142 6.91 14.31 35.94
C PHE A 142 7.78 13.39 36.82
N LYS A 143 9.08 13.31 36.54
CA LYS A 143 10.02 12.60 37.42
C LYS A 143 11.13 13.52 37.94
#